data_AF-A0A1G9B7S6-F1
#
_entry.id   AF-A0A1G9B7S6-F1
#
_cell.length_a   1.000
_cell.length_b   1.000
_cell.length_c   1.000
_cell.angle_alpha   90.00
_cell.angle_beta   90.00
_cell.angle_gamma   90.00
#
_symmetry.space_group_name_H-M   'P 1'
#
loop_
_entity.id
_entity.type
_entity.pdbx_description
1 polymer ?
#
loop_
_entity_poly.entity_id
_entity_poly.type
_entity_poly.pdbx_seq_one_letter_code
_entity_poly.pdbx_strand_id
1 'polypeptide(L)'
;MAIRNFTSSNEQPSPSDESGVQPPAESLILNATYKKSGLTAADLAAATGLSVGAIRIALSGIRYRSGEPKVTVPPDQTLVRLASALGIGPAVLSSLGRDRAAELLTGAKSTSAAPDLDTQAAIAAREALTRQVLAVFSTDELRAEIARRTETER
;
A
#
# COMPACT_ATOMS: atom_id res chain seq x y z
N MET A 1 45.94 26.12 0.83
CA MET A 1 44.73 26.94 0.72
C MET A 1 43.68 26.15 -0.07
N ALA A 2 42.45 26.13 0.46
CA ALA A 2 41.18 25.69 -0.14
C ALA A 2 41.00 24.21 -0.57
N ILE A 3 40.47 23.42 0.37
CA ILE A 3 39.67 22.21 0.13
C ILE A 3 38.33 22.67 -0.48
N ARG A 4 37.96 22.18 -1.67
CA ARG A 4 36.64 22.41 -2.26
C ARG A 4 35.68 21.30 -1.84
N ASN A 5 34.77 21.64 -0.95
CA ASN A 5 33.58 20.86 -0.65
C ASN A 5 32.64 20.90 -1.88
N PHE A 6 32.45 19.76 -2.54
CA PHE A 6 31.27 19.52 -3.38
C PHE A 6 30.37 18.56 -2.62
N THR A 7 29.58 19.12 -1.71
CA THR A 7 28.46 18.41 -1.09
C THR A 7 27.43 18.12 -2.17
N SER A 8 27.25 16.82 -2.44
CA SER A 8 26.10 16.27 -3.15
C SER A 8 24.82 16.91 -2.64
N SER A 9 24.17 17.72 -3.48
CA SER A 9 22.79 18.12 -3.28
C SER A 9 21.93 16.89 -3.56
N ASN A 10 21.83 16.01 -2.56
CA ASN A 10 20.80 15.00 -2.51
C ASN A 10 19.53 15.71 -1.99
N GLU A 11 18.95 16.55 -2.85
CA GLU A 11 17.59 17.06 -2.66
C GLU A 11 16.67 15.85 -2.68
N GLN A 12 16.41 15.30 -1.49
CA GLN A 12 15.23 14.49 -1.27
C GLN A 12 14.03 15.35 -1.67
N PRO A 13 13.19 14.93 -2.63
CA PRO A 13 11.96 15.63 -2.87
C PRO A 13 11.10 15.51 -1.61
N SER A 14 10.96 16.63 -0.90
CA SER A 14 9.98 16.82 0.16
C SER A 14 8.59 16.45 -0.38
N PRO A 15 7.74 15.77 0.40
CA PRO A 15 6.37 15.48 0.00
C PRO A 15 5.60 16.80 -0.02
N SER A 16 5.57 17.47 -1.16
CA SER A 16 4.75 18.66 -1.36
C SER A 16 3.27 18.25 -1.42
N ASP A 17 2.56 18.58 -0.35
CA ASP A 17 1.10 18.58 -0.17
C ASP A 17 0.36 19.59 -1.10
N GLU A 18 0.73 19.72 -2.38
CA GLU A 18 0.15 20.75 -3.28
C GLU A 18 -0.34 20.22 -4.63
N SER A 19 -1.29 19.30 -4.58
CA SER A 19 -2.31 19.26 -5.63
C SER A 19 -3.61 18.84 -4.98
N GLY A 20 -4.66 19.69 -5.06
CA GLY A 20 -6.02 19.43 -4.54
C GLY A 20 -6.75 18.28 -5.24
N VAL A 21 -6.00 17.28 -5.69
CA VAL A 21 -6.44 16.10 -6.42
C VAL A 21 -6.82 15.05 -5.38
N GLN A 22 -8.06 15.12 -4.91
CA GLN A 22 -8.57 14.17 -3.95
C GLN A 22 -8.71 12.79 -4.62
N PRO A 23 -8.09 11.73 -4.07
CA PRO A 23 -8.25 10.38 -4.60
C PRO A 23 -9.70 9.92 -4.41
N PRO A 24 -10.21 9.05 -5.30
CA PRO A 24 -11.56 8.55 -5.21
C PRO A 24 -11.72 7.63 -3.98
N ALA A 25 -12.93 7.58 -3.44
CA ALA A 25 -13.21 6.92 -2.16
C ALA A 25 -12.88 5.42 -2.19
N GLU A 26 -13.10 4.74 -3.32
CA GLU A 26 -12.72 3.35 -3.52
C GLU A 26 -11.21 3.11 -3.40
N SER A 27 -10.40 4.02 -3.93
CA SER A 27 -8.93 3.92 -3.83
C SER A 27 -8.46 4.12 -2.40
N LEU A 28 -9.10 5.01 -1.64
CA LEU A 28 -8.81 5.20 -0.21
C LEU A 28 -9.07 3.92 0.59
N ILE A 29 -10.21 3.26 0.37
CA ILE A 29 -10.56 2.01 1.08
C ILE A 29 -9.65 0.87 0.66
N LEU A 30 -9.34 0.75 -0.64
CA LEU A 30 -8.39 -0.23 -1.14
C LEU A 30 -7.01 -0.05 -0.51
N ASN A 31 -6.50 1.19 -0.45
CA ASN A 31 -5.22 1.50 0.16
C ASN A 31 -5.21 1.24 1.67
N ALA A 32 -6.28 1.62 2.37
CA ALA A 32 -6.40 1.36 3.80
C ALA A 32 -6.41 -0.15 4.10
N THR A 33 -7.12 -0.94 3.29
CA THR A 33 -7.17 -2.40 3.43
C THR A 33 -5.84 -3.05 3.07
N TYR A 34 -5.20 -2.59 1.99
CA TYR A 34 -3.86 -3.03 1.57
C TYR A 34 -2.81 -2.79 2.65
N LYS A 35 -2.80 -1.61 3.29
CA LYS A 35 -1.86 -1.31 4.38
C LYS A 35 -2.06 -2.23 5.59
N LYS A 36 -3.28 -2.72 5.83
CA LYS A 36 -3.61 -3.63 6.92
C LYS A 36 -3.34 -5.10 6.58
N SER A 37 -3.32 -5.47 5.30
CA SER A 37 -3.21 -6.88 4.89
C SER A 37 -1.78 -7.42 4.93
N GLY A 38 -0.76 -6.56 4.99
CA GLY A 38 0.64 -6.97 4.94
C GLY A 38 1.11 -7.49 3.57
N LEU A 39 0.21 -7.53 2.58
CA LEU A 39 0.52 -7.93 1.21
C LEU A 39 1.45 -6.94 0.54
N THR A 40 2.33 -7.42 -0.33
CA THR A 40 3.06 -6.57 -1.26
C THR A 40 2.27 -6.35 -2.54
N ALA A 41 2.62 -5.30 -3.28
CA ALA A 41 2.06 -5.07 -4.61
C ALA A 41 2.41 -6.21 -5.59
N ALA A 42 3.48 -6.98 -5.35
CA ALA A 42 3.82 -8.16 -6.14
C ALA A 42 2.88 -9.33 -5.82
N ASP A 43 2.55 -9.55 -4.54
CA ASP A 43 1.60 -10.59 -4.14
C ASP A 43 0.21 -10.31 -4.70
N LEU A 44 -0.24 -9.05 -4.66
CA LEU A 44 -1.48 -8.64 -5.31
C LEU A 44 -1.43 -8.84 -6.83
N ALA A 45 -0.28 -8.59 -7.48
CA ALA A 45 -0.13 -8.81 -8.92
C ALA A 45 -0.28 -10.29 -9.26
N ALA A 46 0.34 -11.18 -8.48
CA ALA A 46 0.21 -12.62 -8.63
C ALA A 46 -1.24 -13.08 -8.42
N ALA A 47 -1.90 -12.61 -7.37
CA ALA A 47 -3.27 -13.01 -7.03
C ALA A 47 -4.34 -12.49 -8.01
N THR A 48 -4.13 -11.31 -8.60
CA THR A 48 -5.16 -10.63 -9.43
C THR A 48 -4.87 -10.69 -10.94
N GLY A 49 -3.66 -11.11 -11.33
CA GLY A 49 -3.19 -11.04 -12.71
C GLY A 49 -3.07 -9.60 -13.25
N LEU A 50 -2.99 -8.60 -12.36
CA LEU A 50 -2.81 -7.20 -12.72
C LEU A 50 -1.33 -6.83 -12.67
N SER A 51 -0.92 -5.84 -13.47
CA SER A 51 0.44 -5.32 -13.36
C SER A 51 0.64 -4.53 -12.07
N VAL A 52 1.85 -4.56 -11.52
CA VAL A 52 2.22 -3.79 -10.30
C VAL A 52 1.92 -2.31 -10.47
N GLY A 53 2.14 -1.75 -11.66
CA GLY A 53 1.80 -0.36 -11.98
C GLY A 53 0.30 -0.08 -11.92
N ALA A 54 -0.53 -0.98 -12.47
CA ALA A 54 -1.98 -0.85 -12.41
C ALA A 54 -2.50 -0.94 -10.97
N ILE A 55 -1.93 -1.81 -10.15
CA ILE A 55 -2.26 -1.92 -8.72
C ILE A 55 -1.92 -0.62 -8.00
N ARG A 56 -0.70 -0.09 -8.18
CA ARG A 56 -0.29 1.16 -7.55
C ARG A 56 -1.19 2.33 -7.93
N ILE A 57 -1.58 2.44 -9.20
CA ILE A 57 -2.51 3.46 -9.67
C ILE A 57 -3.90 3.25 -9.05
N ALA A 58 -4.38 2.00 -8.93
CA ALA A 58 -5.67 1.71 -8.34
C ALA A 58 -5.71 2.00 -6.83
N LEU A 59 -4.62 1.73 -6.11
CA LEU A 59 -4.47 2.03 -4.69
C LEU A 59 -4.30 3.54 -4.43
N SER A 60 -3.51 4.24 -5.24
CA SER A 60 -3.34 5.68 -5.08
C SER A 60 -4.56 6.47 -5.56
N GLY A 61 -5.27 5.95 -6.55
CA GLY A 61 -6.31 6.67 -7.27
C GLY A 61 -5.77 7.83 -8.13
N ILE A 62 -4.45 7.87 -8.33
CA ILE A 62 -3.74 8.95 -9.03
C ILE A 62 -2.81 8.33 -10.08
N ARG A 63 -2.89 8.84 -11.30
CA ARG A 63 -1.96 8.55 -12.38
C ARG A 63 -1.26 9.82 -12.81
N TYR A 64 0.06 9.76 -12.94
CA TYR A 64 0.83 10.86 -13.51
C TYR A 64 0.80 10.78 -15.04
N ARG A 65 0.44 11.89 -15.69
CA ARG A 65 0.50 12.04 -17.14
C ARG A 65 1.21 13.36 -17.43
N SER A 66 2.31 13.31 -18.17
CA SER A 66 3.13 14.50 -18.47
C SER A 66 3.59 15.26 -17.23
N GLY A 67 3.87 14.56 -16.13
CA GLY A 67 4.28 15.16 -14.85
C GLY A 67 3.12 15.63 -13.96
N GLU A 68 1.90 15.69 -14.48
CA GLU A 68 0.74 16.18 -13.73
C GLU A 68 -0.06 15.02 -13.08
N PRO A 69 -0.47 15.14 -11.81
CA PRO A 69 -1.31 14.15 -11.14
C PRO A 69 -2.75 14.24 -11.64
N LYS A 70 -3.29 13.10 -12.09
CA LYS A 70 -4.68 12.98 -12.54
C LYS A 70 -5.43 11.94 -11.73
N VAL A 71 -6.59 12.31 -11.19
CA VAL A 71 -7.53 11.36 -10.56
C VAL A 71 -7.86 10.27 -11.55
N THR A 72 -7.67 9.02 -11.13
CA THR A 72 -7.99 7.84 -11.92
C THR A 72 -8.87 6.93 -11.10
N VAL A 73 -10.10 6.77 -11.58
CA VAL A 73 -11.06 5.79 -11.07
C VAL A 73 -10.67 4.41 -11.61
N PRO A 74 -10.47 3.40 -10.74
CA PRO A 74 -10.20 2.05 -11.20
C PRO A 74 -11.44 1.46 -11.91
N PRO A 75 -11.29 0.73 -13.03
CA PRO A 75 -12.40 0.04 -13.68
C PRO A 75 -13.04 -1.02 -12.77
N ASP A 76 -14.32 -1.33 -12.99
CA ASP A 76 -15.05 -2.30 -12.15
C ASP A 76 -14.38 -3.68 -12.08
N GLN A 77 -13.84 -4.18 -13.20
CA GLN A 77 -13.11 -5.45 -13.21
C GLN A 77 -11.85 -5.41 -12.32
N THR A 78 -11.15 -4.28 -12.30
CA THR A 78 -9.98 -4.05 -11.44
C THR A 78 -10.41 -3.99 -9.98
N LEU A 79 -11.49 -3.27 -9.69
CA LEU A 79 -12.07 -3.18 -8.34
C LEU A 79 -12.48 -4.55 -7.82
N VAL A 80 -13.17 -5.36 -8.63
CA VAL A 80 -13.59 -6.73 -8.25
C VAL A 80 -12.40 -7.60 -7.90
N ARG A 81 -11.37 -7.62 -8.74
CA ARG A 81 -10.16 -8.44 -8.51
C ARG A 81 -9.43 -8.01 -7.23
N LEU A 82 -9.23 -6.71 -7.05
CA LEU A 82 -8.55 -6.18 -5.86
C LEU A 82 -9.40 -6.36 -4.60
N ALA A 83 -10.71 -6.13 -4.66
CA ALA A 83 -11.62 -6.35 -3.54
C ALA A 83 -11.65 -7.82 -3.13
N SER A 84 -11.69 -8.74 -4.10
CA SER A 84 -11.61 -10.18 -3.85
C SER A 84 -10.29 -10.56 -3.17
N ALA A 85 -9.15 -10.06 -3.65
CA ALA A 85 -7.83 -10.36 -3.08
C ALA A 85 -7.63 -9.73 -1.69
N LEU A 86 -8.23 -8.57 -1.43
CA LEU A 86 -8.13 -7.84 -0.15
C LEU A 86 -9.25 -8.20 0.84
N GLY A 87 -10.17 -9.10 0.48
CA GLY A 87 -11.29 -9.49 1.35
C GLY A 87 -12.35 -8.40 1.56
N ILE A 88 -12.45 -7.43 0.66
CA ILE A 88 -13.45 -6.36 0.71
C ILE A 88 -14.78 -6.90 0.20
N GLY A 89 -15.84 -6.80 1.01
CA GLY A 89 -17.16 -7.32 0.66
C GLY A 89 -17.95 -6.47 -0.35
N PRO A 90 -18.95 -7.06 -1.04
CA PRO A 90 -19.81 -6.36 -2.00
C PRO A 90 -20.56 -5.16 -1.39
N ALA A 91 -20.97 -5.28 -0.12
CA ALA A 91 -21.67 -4.21 0.60
C ALA A 91 -20.81 -2.93 0.69
N VAL A 92 -19.49 -3.07 0.86
CA VAL A 92 -18.57 -1.94 0.89
C VAL A 92 -18.53 -1.27 -0.49
N LEU A 93 -18.45 -2.03 -1.57
CA LEU A 93 -18.44 -1.46 -2.92
C LEU A 93 -19.76 -0.75 -3.27
N SER A 94 -20.91 -1.33 -2.91
CA SER A 94 -22.21 -0.68 -3.13
C SER A 94 -22.36 0.61 -2.32
N SER A 95 -21.86 0.65 -1.08
CA SER A 95 -21.86 1.89 -0.27
C SER A 95 -21.05 3.05 -0.88
N LEU A 96 -20.16 2.75 -1.83
CA LEU A 96 -19.36 3.72 -2.57
C LEU A 96 -19.95 4.07 -3.95
N GLY A 97 -21.18 3.62 -4.24
CA GLY A 97 -21.82 3.78 -5.55
C GLY A 97 -21.22 2.90 -6.65
N ARG A 98 -20.53 1.81 -6.28
CA ARG A 98 -19.94 0.84 -7.22
C ARG A 98 -20.79 -0.42 -7.33
N ASP A 99 -22.08 -0.25 -7.61
CA ASP A 99 -23.06 -1.34 -7.62
C ASP A 99 -22.72 -2.42 -8.66
N ARG A 100 -22.30 -2.02 -9.86
CA ARG A 100 -21.86 -2.97 -10.89
C ARG A 100 -20.67 -3.82 -10.44
N ALA A 101 -19.71 -3.23 -9.74
CA ALA A 101 -18.58 -3.97 -9.18
C ALA A 101 -19.03 -4.88 -8.02
N ALA A 102 -19.99 -4.44 -7.20
CA ALA A 102 -20.58 -5.27 -6.14
C ALA A 102 -21.33 -6.49 -6.71
N GLU A 103 -22.11 -6.31 -7.78
CA GLU A 103 -22.79 -7.38 -8.49
C GLU A 103 -21.80 -8.40 -9.05
N LEU A 104 -20.76 -7.91 -9.75
CA LEU A 104 -19.72 -8.76 -10.31
C LEU A 104 -18.97 -9.53 -9.23
N LEU A 105 -18.70 -8.92 -8.08
CA LEU A 105 -18.05 -9.58 -6.95
C LEU A 105 -18.95 -10.66 -6.32
N THR A 106 -20.25 -10.40 -6.25
CA THR A 106 -21.24 -11.38 -5.75
C THR A 106 -21.36 -12.56 -6.69
N GLY A 107 -21.39 -12.32 -8.01
CA GLY A 107 -21.37 -13.35 -9.04
C GLY A 107 -20.07 -14.18 -9.05
N ALA A 108 -18.92 -13.53 -8.85
CA ALA A 108 -17.60 -14.17 -8.81
C ALA A 108 -17.36 -14.98 -7.52
N LYS A 109 -18.01 -14.66 -6.40
CA LYS A 109 -17.87 -15.42 -5.16
C LYS A 109 -18.38 -16.87 -5.30
N SER A 110 -19.27 -17.11 -6.26
CA SER A 110 -19.76 -18.45 -6.62
C SER A 110 -18.71 -19.30 -7.35
N THR A 111 -17.59 -18.70 -7.78
CA THR A 111 -16.48 -19.35 -8.50
C THR A 111 -15.11 -19.11 -7.86
N SER A 112 -15.06 -18.59 -6.62
CA SER A 112 -13.79 -18.28 -5.96
C SER A 112 -12.94 -19.53 -5.82
N ALA A 113 -11.83 -19.56 -6.56
CA ALA A 113 -10.68 -20.40 -6.27
C ALA A 113 -10.28 -20.21 -4.79
N ALA A 114 -9.88 -21.30 -4.16
CA ALA A 114 -9.41 -21.32 -2.78
C ALA A 114 -8.32 -20.26 -2.57
N PRO A 115 -8.24 -19.63 -1.37
CA PRO A 115 -7.14 -18.74 -1.05
C PRO A 115 -5.81 -19.47 -1.30
N ASP A 116 -4.92 -18.83 -2.06
CA ASP A 116 -3.60 -19.36 -2.35
C ASP A 116 -2.80 -19.47 -1.05
N LEU A 117 -2.69 -20.69 -0.53
CA LEU A 117 -2.08 -20.99 0.76
C LEU A 117 -0.62 -20.53 0.82
N ASP A 118 0.07 -20.47 -0.32
CA ASP A 118 1.45 -20.01 -0.41
C ASP A 118 1.56 -18.51 -0.13
N THR A 119 0.61 -17.71 -0.61
CA THR A 119 0.58 -16.27 -0.28
C THR A 119 0.30 -16.03 1.19
N GLN A 120 -0.60 -16.80 1.82
CA GLN A 120 -0.88 -16.67 3.26
C GLN A 120 0.34 -17.07 4.11
N ALA A 121 1.03 -18.15 3.74
CA ALA A 121 2.25 -18.58 4.40
C ALA A 121 3.38 -17.54 4.28
N ALA A 122 3.53 -16.92 3.11
CA ALA A 122 4.51 -15.86 2.88
C ALA A 122 4.24 -14.60 3.73
N ILE A 123 2.96 -14.21 3.88
CA ILE A 123 2.56 -13.10 4.76
C ILE A 123 2.93 -13.40 6.21
N ALA A 124 2.55 -14.58 6.71
CA ALA A 124 2.84 -14.98 8.08
C ALA A 124 4.35 -15.02 8.38
N ALA A 125 5.15 -15.52 7.44
CA ALA A 125 6.61 -15.56 7.56
C ALA A 125 7.23 -14.14 7.61
N ARG A 126 6.74 -13.21 6.77
CA ARG A 126 7.22 -11.82 6.75
C ARG A 126 6.84 -11.05 8.01
N GLU A 127 5.64 -11.26 8.54
CA GLU A 127 5.24 -10.70 9.83
C GLU A 127 6.11 -11.22 10.98
N ALA A 128 6.37 -12.53 11.02
CA ALA A 128 7.21 -13.14 12.04
C ALA A 128 8.64 -12.59 12.00
N LEU A 129 9.23 -12.47 10.80
CA LEU A 129 10.55 -11.88 10.63
C LEU A 129 10.60 -10.42 11.08
N THR A 130 9.58 -9.63 10.72
CA THR A 130 9.50 -8.23 11.11
C THR A 130 9.40 -8.08 12.63
N ARG A 131 8.59 -8.92 13.29
CA ARG A 131 8.53 -8.98 14.77
C ARG A 131 9.87 -9.37 15.38
N GLN A 132 10.58 -10.33 14.79
CA GLN A 132 11.89 -10.75 15.27
C GLN A 132 12.94 -9.63 15.15
N VAL A 133 12.97 -8.92 14.03
CA VAL A 133 13.88 -7.78 13.82
C VAL A 133 13.55 -6.65 14.79
N LEU A 134 12.28 -6.29 14.95
CA LEU A 134 11.86 -5.28 15.93
C LEU A 134 12.18 -5.70 17.36
N ALA A 135 12.06 -6.98 17.69
CA ALA A 135 12.45 -7.51 19.00
C ALA A 135 13.95 -7.31 19.28
N VAL A 136 14.81 -7.52 18.27
CA VAL A 136 16.27 -7.30 18.37
C VAL A 136 16.61 -5.81 18.59
N PHE A 137 15.86 -4.89 17.98
CA PHE A 137 16.05 -3.44 18.22
C PHE A 137 15.38 -2.95 19.52
N SER A 138 14.52 -3.73 20.16
CA SER A 138 13.86 -3.34 21.43
C SER A 138 14.65 -3.73 22.68
N THR A 139 15.98 -3.81 22.58
CA THR A 139 16.85 -4.07 23.73
C THR A 139 16.91 -2.84 24.65
N ASP A 140 17.11 -3.10 25.94
CA ASP A 140 17.33 -2.04 26.93
C ASP A 140 18.55 -1.16 26.60
N GLU A 141 19.51 -1.69 25.83
CA GLU A 141 20.64 -0.94 25.27
C GLU A 141 20.22 0.12 24.25
N LEU A 142 19.30 -0.17 23.33
CA LEU A 142 18.80 0.84 22.38
C LEU A 142 17.99 1.92 23.11
N ARG A 143 17.22 1.54 24.14
CA ARG A 143 16.50 2.50 25.00
C ARG A 143 17.46 3.39 25.79
N ALA A 144 18.52 2.82 26.34
CA ALA A 144 19.56 3.55 27.06
C ALA A 144 20.33 4.52 26.14
N GLU A 145 20.62 4.11 24.90
CA GLU A 145 21.31 4.96 23.92
C GLU A 145 20.43 6.10 23.42
N ILE A 146 19.12 5.87 23.20
CA ILE A 146 18.16 6.95 22.87
C ILE A 146 18.08 7.97 24.01
N ALA A 147 17.94 7.51 25.25
CA ALA A 147 17.90 8.37 26.43
C ALA A 147 19.15 9.25 26.56
N ARG A 148 20.34 8.65 26.38
CA ARG A 148 21.63 9.36 26.41
C ARG A 148 21.72 10.47 25.36
N ARG A 149 21.24 10.23 24.14
CA ARG A 149 21.24 11.26 23.08
C ARG A 149 20.26 12.39 23.35
N THR A 150 19.07 12.09 23.86
CA THR A 150 18.07 13.11 24.21
C THR A 150 18.47 14.00 25.39
N GLU A 151 19.35 13.52 26.29
CA GLU A 151 19.95 14.34 27.36
C GLU A 151 21.14 15.18 26.87
N THR A 152 21.86 14.74 25.84
CA THR A 152 23.03 15.45 25.29
C THR A 152 22.62 16.61 24.37
N GLU A 153 21.38 16.61 23.86
CA GLU A 153 20.81 17.65 23.00
C GLU A 153 20.00 18.73 23.76
N ARG A 154 20.00 18.71 25.10
CA ARG A 154 19.47 19.78 25.97
C ARG A 154 20.59 20.63 26.55
#